data_AF-A0A1Q3GZL6-F1
#
_entry.id   AF-A0A1Q3GZL6-F1
#
_cell.length_a   1.000
_cell.length_b   1.000
_cell.length_c   1.000
_cell.angle_alpha   90.00
_cell.angle_beta   90.00
_cell.angle_gamma   90.00
#
_symmetry.space_group_name_H-M   'P 1'
#
loop_
_entity.id
_entity.type
_entity.pdbx_description
1 polymer ?
#
loop_
_entity_poly.entity_id
_entity_poly.type
_entity_poly.pdbx_seq_one_letter_code
_entity_poly.pdbx_strand_id
1 'polypeptide(L)'
;MEQSSEQKIIELTINDTPHRLLLADNPEAWEQGLMHYRELPEADGMLFVFPFLDYHSFWNKNTFMDLDIYWVTEGVIVGMDFLPSIEKSKELVHVFSPEPVDWVVEIVRK
;
A
#
# COMPACT_ATOMS: atom_id res chain seq x y z
N MET A 1 14.89 12.98 18.56
CA MET A 1 13.61 12.60 19.21
C MET A 1 12.69 12.17 18.08
N GLU A 2 12.87 10.94 17.60
CA GLU A 2 11.99 10.37 16.59
C GLU A 2 10.63 10.14 17.24
N GLN A 3 9.63 10.90 16.81
CA GLN A 3 8.25 10.59 17.14
C GLN A 3 7.90 9.32 16.37
N SER A 4 7.89 8.17 17.05
CA SER A 4 7.19 7.01 16.53
C SER A 4 5.70 7.34 16.61
N SER A 5 5.14 7.87 15.53
CA SER A 5 3.70 7.81 15.32
C SER A 5 3.36 6.33 15.20
N GLU A 6 2.69 5.77 16.21
CA GLU A 6 2.08 4.44 16.09
C GLU A 6 1.11 4.50 14.92
N GLN A 7 1.52 3.97 13.77
CA GLN A 7 0.65 3.86 12.60
C GLN A 7 -0.51 2.95 12.99
N LYS A 8 -1.73 3.51 12.92
CA LYS A 8 -2.95 2.81 13.31
C LYS A 8 -3.11 1.56 12.46
N ILE A 9 -3.40 0.43 13.09
CA ILE A 9 -3.75 -0.81 12.40
C ILE A 9 -5.27 -0.92 12.29
N ILE A 10 -5.75 -1.30 11.12
CA ILE A 10 -7.15 -1.62 10.83
C ILE A 10 -7.26 -3.05 10.29
N GLU A 11 -8.44 -3.65 10.41
CA GLU A 11 -8.74 -4.93 9.76
C GLU A 11 -9.61 -4.68 8.54
N LEU A 12 -9.21 -5.23 7.39
CA LEU A 12 -9.94 -5.16 6.13
C LEU A 12 -9.92 -6.53 5.46
N THR A 13 -11.05 -6.93 4.88
CA THR A 13 -11.14 -8.18 4.11
C THR A 13 -10.89 -7.89 2.63
N ILE A 14 -9.88 -8.53 2.05
CA ILE A 14 -9.57 -8.49 0.62
C ILE A 14 -9.68 -9.91 0.08
N ASN A 15 -10.49 -10.12 -0.97
CA ASN A 15 -10.75 -11.44 -1.56
C ASN A 15 -11.07 -12.52 -0.50
N ASP A 16 -12.05 -12.25 0.37
CA ASP A 16 -12.49 -13.12 1.47
C ASP A 16 -11.43 -13.46 2.54
N THR A 17 -10.26 -12.81 2.50
CA THR A 17 -9.19 -12.99 3.48
C THR A 17 -9.05 -11.73 4.35
N PRO A 18 -9.13 -11.85 5.69
CA PRO A 18 -8.90 -10.71 6.58
C PRO A 18 -7.41 -10.38 6.66
N HIS A 19 -7.10 -9.08 6.61
CA HIS A 19 -5.74 -8.54 6.70
C HIS A 19 -5.68 -7.44 7.76
N ARG A 20 -4.59 -7.43 8.53
CA ARG A 20 -4.24 -6.31 9.42
C ARG A 20 -3.40 -5.31 8.62
N LEU A 21 -3.87 -4.08 8.44
CA LEU A 21 -3.23 -3.09 7.58
C LEU A 21 -2.86 -1.84 8.37
N LEU A 22 -1.63 -1.34 8.18
CA LEU A 22 -1.26 0.01 8.61
C LEU A 22 -2.12 1.03 7.86
N LEU A 23 -2.53 2.11 8.52
CA LEU A 23 -3.34 3.16 7.91
C LEU A 23 -2.47 4.34 7.46
N ALA A 24 -2.59 4.71 6.19
CA ALA A 24 -2.08 5.94 5.61
C ALA A 24 -3.26 6.82 5.17
N ASP A 25 -3.65 7.77 6.02
CA ASP A 25 -4.83 8.63 5.87
C ASP A 25 -4.48 10.13 5.70
N ASN A 26 -3.20 10.42 5.44
CA ASN A 26 -2.70 11.77 5.29
C ASN A 26 -1.50 11.81 4.31
N PRO A 27 -1.19 12.97 3.70
CA PRO A 27 -0.15 13.09 2.68
C PRO A 27 1.23 12.58 3.09
N GLU A 28 1.65 12.82 4.33
CA GLU A 28 2.95 12.35 4.83
C GLU A 28 3.01 10.81 4.88
N ALA A 29 1.94 10.19 5.37
CA ALA A 29 1.83 8.73 5.39
C ALA A 29 1.73 8.13 3.98
N TRP A 30 1.04 8.80 3.05
CA TRP A 30 0.97 8.35 1.64
C TRP A 30 2.33 8.37 0.97
N GLU A 31 3.09 9.44 1.15
CA GLU A 31 4.44 9.57 0.57
C GLU A 31 5.41 8.56 1.17
N GLN A 32 5.33 8.30 2.49
CA GLN A 32 6.18 7.35 3.18
C GLN A 32 5.88 5.89 2.78
N GLY A 33 4.60 5.51 2.73
CA GLY A 33 4.17 4.14 2.45
C GLY A 33 4.94 3.09 3.26
N LEU A 34 5.31 1.99 2.59
CA LEU A 34 6.14 0.92 3.14
C LEU A 34 7.65 1.09 2.86
N MET A 35 8.12 2.30 2.52
CA MET A 35 9.55 2.54 2.34
C MET A 35 10.33 2.20 3.62
N HIS A 36 11.50 1.60 3.42
CA HIS A 36 12.44 1.19 4.46
C HIS A 36 12.00 0.05 5.39
N TYR A 37 10.75 -0.43 5.29
CA TYR A 37 10.32 -1.64 5.98
C TYR A 37 10.92 -2.90 5.32
N ARG A 38 11.49 -3.78 6.14
CA ARG A 38 11.93 -5.13 5.72
C ARG A 38 10.97 -6.23 6.12
N GLU A 39 10.17 -5.98 7.14
CA GLU A 39 9.13 -6.87 7.64
C GLU A 39 8.02 -6.04 8.30
N LEU A 40 6.83 -6.63 8.40
CA LEU A 40 5.69 -6.09 9.11
C LEU A 40 5.24 -7.14 10.15
N PRO A 41 5.80 -7.14 11.37
CA PRO A 41 5.52 -8.20 12.33
C PRO A 41 4.06 -8.18 12.85
N GLU A 42 3.41 -7.01 12.79
CA GLU A 42 2.05 -6.81 13.31
C GLU A 42 1.01 -6.53 12.22
N ALA A 43 1.41 -6.47 10.95
CA ALA A 43 0.54 -6.13 9.83
C ALA A 43 0.88 -6.96 8.59
N ASP A 44 -0.09 -7.16 7.71
CA ASP A 44 0.07 -7.82 6.42
C ASP A 44 0.37 -6.81 5.29
N GLY A 45 0.25 -5.51 5.56
CA GLY A 45 0.40 -4.47 4.55
C GLY A 45 -0.07 -3.09 5.01
N MET A 46 -0.52 -2.25 4.06
CA MET A 46 -0.95 -0.88 4.31
C MET A 46 -2.20 -0.51 3.49
N LEU A 47 -3.17 0.17 4.10
CA LEU A 47 -4.29 0.82 3.43
C LEU A 47 -4.00 2.32 3.29
N PHE A 48 -4.08 2.81 2.07
CA PHE A 48 -4.07 4.22 1.72
C PHE A 48 -5.51 4.70 1.53
N VAL A 49 -5.89 5.76 2.22
CA VAL A 49 -7.21 6.38 2.12
C VAL A 49 -7.06 7.80 1.61
N PHE A 50 -7.67 8.10 0.46
CA PHE A 50 -7.66 9.41 -0.17
C PHE A 50 -9.01 10.12 0.03
N PRO A 51 -9.02 11.47 0.12
CA PRO A 51 -10.26 12.23 0.34
C PRO A 51 -11.16 12.32 -0.89
N PHE A 52 -10.63 12.03 -2.10
CA PHE A 52 -11.35 12.12 -3.37
C PHE A 52 -10.86 11.01 -4.31
N LEU A 53 -11.72 10.61 -5.25
CA LEU A 53 -11.34 9.71 -6.35
C LEU A 53 -10.36 10.40 -7.29
N ASP A 54 -9.19 9.80 -7.50
CA ASP A 54 -8.21 10.28 -8.49
C ASP A 54 -7.37 9.14 -9.05
N TYR A 55 -6.62 9.41 -10.12
CA TYR A 55 -5.60 8.48 -10.61
C TYR A 55 -4.40 8.50 -9.68
N HIS A 56 -4.09 7.33 -9.11
CA HIS A 56 -2.94 7.16 -8.24
C HIS A 56 -1.85 6.34 -8.92
N SER A 57 -0.60 6.62 -8.55
CA SER A 57 0.55 5.84 -8.99
C SER A 57 1.39 5.44 -7.78
N PHE A 58 1.88 4.21 -7.80
CA PHE A 58 2.72 3.66 -6.76
C PHE A 58 4.04 3.19 -7.37
N TRP A 59 5.07 3.19 -6.55
CA TRP A 59 6.43 2.85 -6.95
C TRP A 59 7.17 2.12 -5.85
N ASN A 60 8.21 1.39 -6.21
CA ASN A 60 8.95 0.57 -5.26
C ASN A 60 10.20 1.24 -4.69
N LYS A 61 10.37 2.57 -4.84
CA LYS A 61 11.55 3.27 -4.33
C LYS A 61 11.73 2.95 -2.84
N ASN A 62 12.91 2.50 -2.44
CA ASN A 62 13.24 2.11 -1.05
C ASN A 62 12.32 1.05 -0.41
N THR A 63 11.55 0.28 -1.20
CA THR A 63 10.64 -0.76 -0.70
C THR A 63 11.28 -2.13 -0.84
N PHE A 64 11.47 -2.85 0.28
CA PHE A 64 12.24 -4.09 0.32
C PHE A 64 11.39 -5.37 0.27
N MET A 65 10.07 -5.23 0.37
CA MET A 65 9.11 -6.32 0.29
C MET A 65 8.47 -6.37 -1.10
N ASP A 66 8.13 -7.57 -1.57
CA ASP A 66 7.28 -7.75 -2.75
C ASP A 66 5.83 -7.45 -2.35
N LEU A 67 5.13 -6.59 -3.10
CA LEU A 67 3.79 -6.12 -2.75
C LEU A 67 2.78 -6.47 -3.85
N ASP A 68 1.61 -6.93 -3.43
CA ASP A 68 0.40 -6.92 -4.24
C ASP A 68 -0.35 -5.62 -3.99
N ILE A 69 -0.71 -4.92 -5.06
CA ILE A 69 -1.41 -3.64 -5.03
C ILE A 69 -2.84 -3.88 -5.47
N TYR A 70 -3.81 -3.49 -4.66
CA TYR A 70 -5.23 -3.52 -4.98
C TYR A 70 -5.75 -2.10 -5.13
N TRP A 71 -6.30 -1.81 -6.30
CA TRP A 71 -6.93 -0.53 -6.63
C TRP A 71 -8.41 -0.61 -6.25
N VAL A 72 -8.90 0.30 -5.41
CA VAL A 72 -10.26 0.21 -4.84
C VAL A 72 -11.03 1.52 -5.05
N THR A 73 -12.20 1.40 -5.66
CA THR A 73 -13.16 2.49 -5.89
C THR A 73 -14.41 2.23 -5.07
N GLU A 74 -14.72 3.09 -4.10
CA GLU A 74 -15.94 3.02 -3.28
C GLU A 74 -16.17 1.63 -2.65
N GLY A 75 -15.08 0.97 -2.24
CA GLY A 75 -15.10 -0.38 -1.65
C GLY A 75 -15.12 -1.54 -2.64
N VAL A 76 -15.06 -1.28 -3.94
CA VAL A 76 -14.97 -2.30 -5.01
C VAL A 76 -13.52 -2.38 -5.52
N ILE A 77 -12.97 -3.59 -5.61
CA ILE A 77 -11.66 -3.80 -6.24
C ILE A 77 -11.82 -3.68 -7.76
N VAL A 78 -11.11 -2.72 -8.36
CA VAL A 78 -11.22 -2.37 -9.79
C VAL A 78 -9.97 -2.75 -10.58
N GLY A 79 -8.89 -3.10 -9.88
CA GLY A 79 -7.69 -3.61 -10.49
C GLY A 79 -6.71 -4.18 -9.47
N MET A 80 -5.72 -4.89 -9.99
CA MET A 80 -4.61 -5.41 -9.21
C MET A 80 -3.32 -5.30 -9.99
N ASP A 81 -2.24 -4.98 -9.29
CA ASP A 81 -0.89 -4.98 -9.83
C ASP A 81 0.08 -5.68 -8.88
N PHE A 82 1.23 -6.05 -9.43
CA PHE A 82 2.36 -6.55 -8.64
C PHE A 82 3.48 -5.51 -8.65
N LEU A 83 3.92 -5.11 -7.46
CA LEU A 83 5.04 -4.20 -7.28
C LEU A 83 6.22 -4.97 -6.65
N PRO A 84 7.26 -5.31 -7.44
CA PRO A 84 8.42 -6.02 -6.92
C PRO A 84 9.23 -5.14 -5.97
N SER A 85 9.92 -5.75 -5.00
CA SER A 85 10.89 -5.02 -4.18
C SER A 85 11.99 -4.39 -5.04
N ILE A 86 12.56 -3.28 -4.57
CA ILE A 86 13.65 -2.60 -5.29
C ILE A 86 14.89 -3.48 -5.44
N GLU A 87 15.13 -4.38 -4.47
CA GLU A 87 16.22 -5.36 -4.53
C GLU A 87 15.98 -6.41 -5.63
N LYS A 88 14.72 -6.76 -5.89
CA LYS A 88 14.32 -7.70 -6.93
C LYS A 88 14.30 -7.07 -8.32
N SER A 89 13.67 -5.90 -8.47
CA SER A 89 13.56 -5.23 -9.77
C SER A 89 14.90 -4.64 -10.24
N LYS A 90 15.74 -4.17 -9.31
CA LYS A 90 16.99 -3.42 -9.57
C LYS A 90 16.80 -2.07 -10.29
N GLU A 91 15.55 -1.69 -10.53
CA GLU A 91 15.14 -0.42 -11.14
C GLU A 91 13.80 0.05 -10.55
N LEU A 92 13.50 1.33 -10.71
CA LEU A 92 12.22 1.87 -10.26
C LEU A 92 11.09 1.32 -11.13
N VAL A 93 10.13 0.65 -10.50
CA VAL A 93 8.90 0.19 -11.13
C VAL A 93 7.77 1.11 -10.68
N HIS A 94 6.91 1.48 -11.63
CA HIS A 94 5.69 2.23 -11.38
C HIS A 94 4.48 1.42 -11.82
N VAL A 95 3.43 1.49 -11.02
CA VAL A 95 2.10 0.95 -11.33
C VAL A 95 1.09 2.09 -11.21
N PHE A 96 0.02 2.01 -11.99
CA PHE A 96 -0.95 3.10 -12.14
C PHE A 96 -2.35 2.53 -11.98
N SER A 97 -3.20 3.22 -11.24
CA SER A 97 -4.59 2.80 -11.11
C SER A 97 -5.25 2.77 -12.51
N PRO A 98 -6.08 1.75 -12.82
CA PRO A 98 -6.74 1.64 -14.12
C PRO A 98 -7.84 2.69 -14.33
N GLU A 99 -8.35 3.24 -13.21
CA GLU A 99 -9.37 4.28 -13.13
C GLU A 99 -9.16 5.12 -11.86
N PRO A 100 -9.94 6.20 -11.63
CA PRO A 100 -9.89 6.94 -10.38
C PRO A 100 -10.30 6.07 -9.18
N VAL A 101 -9.49 6.08 -8.11
CA VAL A 101 -9.68 5.28 -6.89
C VAL A 101 -9.59 6.16 -5.66
N ASP A 102 -10.27 5.78 -4.58
CA ASP A 102 -10.24 6.47 -3.30
C ASP A 102 -9.41 5.69 -2.28
N TRP A 103 -9.28 4.38 -2.45
CA TRP A 103 -8.44 3.52 -1.63
C TRP A 103 -7.41 2.74 -2.47
N VAL A 104 -6.25 2.51 -1.86
CA VAL A 104 -5.24 1.57 -2.38
C VAL A 104 -4.79 0.66 -1.25
N VAL A 105 -4.72 -0.64 -1.48
CA VAL A 105 -4.26 -1.62 -0.49
C VAL A 105 -2.97 -2.26 -0.98
N GLU A 106 -1.90 -2.08 -0.23
CA GLU A 106 -0.66 -2.85 -0.39
C GLU A 106 -0.70 -4.06 0.54
N ILE A 107 -0.44 -5.27 0.02
CA ILE A 107 -0.29 -6.50 0.80
C ILE A 107 1.08 -7.10 0.54
N VAL A 108 1.82 -7.44 1.60
CA VAL A 108 3.11 -8.12 1.49
C VAL A 108 2.89 -9.53 0.94
N ARG A 109 3.50 -9.80 -0.21
CA ARG A 109 3.48 -11.12 -0.85
C ARG A 109 4.43 -12.06 -0.11
N LYS A 110 3.90 -13.21 0.32
CA LYS A 110 4.63 -14.29 1.01
C LYS A 110 5.13 -15.34 0.03
#